data_AF-A0A2X3HFF9-F1
#
_entry.id   AF-A0A2X3HFF9-F1
#
_cell.length_a   1.000
_cell.length_b   1.000
_cell.length_c   1.000
_cell.angle_alpha   90.00
_cell.angle_beta   90.00
_cell.angle_gamma   90.00
#
_symmetry.space_group_name_H-M   'P 1'
#
loop_
_entity.id
_entity.type
_entity.pdbx_description
1 polymer ?
#
loop_
_entity_poly.entity_id
_entity_poly.type
_entity_poly.pdbx_seq_one_letter_code
_entity_poly.pdbx_strand_id
1 'polypeptide(L)'
;MSHRDTLFSAPIASLGDWTFDERVAEVFPDMIQRSVPGYSNIISMIGMLAERFVQPNTQVYDLGCSLGAATLSVRRNISHPGCRIIAIDNSPAMVGALPSPY
;
A
#
# COMPACT_ATOMS: atom_id res chain seq x y z
N MET A 1 5.70 17.95 8.69
CA MET A 1 5.93 17.44 10.06
C MET A 1 5.11 16.18 10.20
N SER A 2 5.74 15.03 10.48
CA SER A 2 5.07 13.73 10.60
C SER A 2 4.29 13.67 11.92
N HIS A 3 2.99 13.41 11.87
CA HIS A 3 2.16 13.21 13.06
C HIS A 3 2.48 11.82 13.64
N ARG A 4 2.94 11.78 14.89
CA ARG A 4 3.29 10.54 15.59
C ARG A 4 2.02 9.78 15.94
N ASP A 5 1.89 8.55 15.44
CA ASP A 5 0.71 7.71 15.66
C ASP A 5 0.65 7.15 17.09
N THR A 6 -0.52 7.34 17.70
CA THR A 6 -0.87 6.92 19.07
C THR A 6 -2.12 6.02 19.12
N LEU A 7 -2.66 5.62 17.96
CA LEU A 7 -3.96 4.95 17.83
C LEU A 7 -4.04 3.62 18.61
N PHE A 8 -2.90 2.94 18.81
CA PHE A 8 -2.79 1.67 19.54
C PHE A 8 -2.09 1.80 20.91
N SER A 9 -1.98 3.01 21.45
CA SER A 9 -1.29 3.25 22.73
C SER A 9 -2.17 3.05 23.97
N ALA A 10 -3.49 2.89 23.80
CA ALA A 10 -4.46 2.69 24.89
C ALA A 10 -4.83 1.19 25.08
N PRO A 11 -5.27 0.78 26.28
CA PRO A 11 -5.65 -0.61 26.57
C PRO A 11 -6.78 -1.10 25.65
N ILE A 12 -6.63 -2.33 25.14
CA ILE A 12 -7.41 -2.98 24.06
C ILE A 12 -8.93 -3.02 24.30
N ALA A 13 -9.42 -2.77 25.52
CA ALA A 13 -10.82 -2.93 25.92
C ALA A 13 -11.82 -1.90 25.31
N SER A 14 -11.36 -0.95 24.49
CA SER A 14 -12.23 0.07 23.84
C SER A 14 -12.08 0.16 22.31
N LEU A 15 -11.23 -0.67 21.72
CA LEU A 15 -11.17 -0.81 20.27
C LEU A 15 -12.31 -1.76 19.88
N GLY A 16 -13.35 -1.23 19.23
CA GLY A 16 -14.37 -2.07 18.58
C GLY A 16 -13.76 -2.99 17.52
N ASP A 17 -14.59 -3.64 16.72
CA ASP A 17 -14.08 -4.50 15.63
C ASP A 17 -13.12 -3.70 14.72
N TRP A 18 -11.93 -4.25 14.52
CA TRP A 18 -10.88 -3.60 13.72
C TRP A 18 -11.34 -3.41 12.28
N THR A 19 -11.15 -2.21 11.74
CA THR A 19 -11.49 -1.86 10.37
C THR A 19 -10.46 -0.90 9.78
N PHE A 20 -10.28 -0.96 8.47
CA PHE A 20 -9.50 0.01 7.72
C PHE A 20 -10.32 1.27 7.48
N ASP A 21 -10.48 2.08 8.52
CA ASP A 21 -11.13 3.40 8.49
C ASP A 21 -10.13 4.52 8.14
N GLU A 22 -10.64 5.75 8.10
CA GLU A 22 -9.85 6.95 7.78
C GLU A 22 -8.68 7.16 8.75
N ARG A 23 -8.86 6.83 10.04
CA ARG A 23 -7.80 6.97 11.04
C ARG A 23 -6.66 6.00 10.77
N VAL A 24 -6.99 4.76 10.40
CA VAL A 24 -5.98 3.76 10.02
C VAL A 24 -5.29 4.19 8.73
N ALA A 25 -6.01 4.69 7.73
CA ALA A 25 -5.43 5.17 6.48
C ALA A 25 -4.42 6.31 6.70
N GLU A 26 -4.72 7.27 7.58
CA GLU A 26 -3.82 8.40 7.90
C GLU A 26 -2.46 7.95 8.47
N VAL A 27 -2.46 6.89 9.28
CA VAL A 27 -1.24 6.41 9.97
C VAL A 27 -0.64 5.16 9.33
N PHE A 28 -1.26 4.63 8.27
CA PHE A 28 -0.95 3.32 7.71
C PHE A 28 0.54 3.11 7.36
N PRO A 29 1.23 4.06 6.70
CA PRO A 29 2.64 3.87 6.36
C PRO A 29 3.54 3.71 7.59
N ASP A 30 3.33 4.54 8.63
CA ASP A 30 4.09 4.50 9.86
C ASP A 30 3.73 3.27 10.71
N MET A 31 2.43 2.93 10.77
CA MET A 31 1.93 1.74 11.46
C MET A 31 2.59 0.47 10.92
N ILE A 32 2.55 0.24 9.60
CA ILE A 32 3.12 -0.96 8.98
C ILE A 32 4.65 -0.99 9.10
N GLN A 33 5.32 0.15 8.95
CA GLN A 33 6.78 0.21 9.09
C GLN A 33 7.26 -0.19 10.50
N ARG A 34 6.47 0.11 11.54
CA ARG A 34 6.80 -0.24 12.93
C ARG A 34 6.34 -1.65 13.32
N SER A 35 5.28 -2.18 12.69
CA SER A 35 4.67 -3.46 13.08
C SER A 35 5.09 -4.65 12.22
N VAL A 36 5.58 -4.43 11.00
CA VAL A 36 5.97 -5.50 10.06
C VAL A 36 7.47 -5.41 9.75
N PRO A 37 8.32 -6.21 10.42
CA PRO A 37 9.74 -6.28 10.13
C PRO A 37 9.99 -6.67 8.67
N GLY A 38 10.82 -5.90 7.97
CA GLY A 38 11.22 -6.18 6.58
C GLY A 38 10.20 -5.75 5.51
N TYR A 39 9.12 -5.05 5.87
CA TYR A 39 8.13 -4.56 4.91
C TYR A 39 8.75 -3.78 3.73
N SER A 40 9.64 -2.83 4.01
CA SER A 40 10.34 -2.05 2.96
C SER A 40 11.19 -2.91 2.03
N ASN A 41 11.80 -3.99 2.55
CA ASN A 41 12.57 -4.93 1.75
C ASN A 41 11.64 -5.69 0.80
N ILE A 42 10.48 -6.15 1.28
CA ILE A 42 9.47 -6.82 0.44
C ILE A 42 8.98 -5.89 -0.67
N ILE A 43 8.64 -4.64 -0.35
CA ILE A 43 8.22 -3.64 -1.36
C ILE A 43 9.32 -3.42 -2.40
N SER A 44 10.59 -3.37 -2.00
CA SER A 44 11.72 -3.23 -2.93
C SER A 44 11.87 -4.46 -3.82
N MET A 45 11.77 -5.67 -3.25
CA MET A 45 11.82 -6.93 -4.00
C MET A 45 10.67 -7.06 -5.01
N ILE A 46 9.47 -6.57 -4.69
CA ILE A 46 8.34 -6.51 -5.63
C ILE A 46 8.73 -5.69 -6.87
N GLY A 47 9.38 -4.54 -6.70
CA GLY A 47 9.87 -3.72 -7.80
C GLY A 47 10.90 -4.47 -8.66
N MET A 48 11.86 -5.14 -8.04
CA MET A 48 12.87 -5.94 -8.74
C MET A 48 12.28 -7.11 -9.52
N LEU A 49 11.24 -7.76 -8.97
CA LEU A 49 10.49 -8.80 -9.69
C LEU A 49 9.70 -8.19 -10.85
N ALA A 50 9.06 -7.03 -10.64
CA ALA A 50 8.28 -6.38 -11.69
C ALA A 50 9.13 -6.04 -12.92
N GLU A 51 10.34 -5.53 -12.72
CA GLU A 51 11.30 -5.25 -13.80
C GLU A 51 11.60 -6.47 -14.68
N ARG A 52 11.64 -7.67 -14.08
CA ARG A 52 12.00 -8.91 -14.78
C ARG A 52 10.80 -9.63 -15.40
N PHE A 53 9.64 -9.53 -14.76
CA PHE A 53 8.51 -10.41 -15.05
C PHE A 53 7.35 -9.70 -15.74
N VAL A 54 7.15 -8.40 -15.54
CA VAL A 54 6.08 -7.66 -16.23
C VAL A 54 6.43 -7.58 -17.72
N GLN A 55 5.48 -7.94 -18.58
CA GLN A 55 5.68 -7.96 -20.02
C GLN A 55 4.90 -6.83 -20.71
N PRO A 56 5.31 -6.38 -21.91
CA PRO A 56 4.53 -5.44 -22.71
C PRO A 56 3.08 -5.89 -22.90
N ASN A 57 2.16 -4.93 -22.89
CA ASN A 57 0.71 -5.16 -23.07
C ASN A 57 0.09 -6.13 -22.06
N THR A 58 0.66 -6.25 -20.86
CA THR A 58 0.09 -7.07 -19.78
C THR A 58 -0.44 -6.24 -18.62
N GLN A 59 -1.11 -6.92 -17.68
CA GLN A 59 -1.74 -6.30 -16.52
C GLN A 59 -1.05 -6.79 -15.25
N VAL A 60 -0.88 -5.89 -14.29
CA VAL A 60 -0.45 -6.20 -12.92
C VAL A 60 -1.61 -5.92 -11.98
N TYR A 61 -1.89 -6.83 -11.07
CA TYR A 61 -2.94 -6.68 -10.06
C TYR A 61 -2.31 -6.56 -8.68
N ASP A 62 -2.63 -5.49 -7.97
CA ASP A 62 -2.26 -5.27 -6.56
C ASP A 62 -3.54 -5.45 -5.72
N LEU A 63 -3.64 -6.59 -5.06
CA LEU A 63 -4.84 -7.03 -4.34
C LEU A 63 -4.71 -6.71 -2.85
N GLY A 64 -5.64 -5.92 -2.31
CA GLY A 64 -5.48 -5.31 -0.98
C GLY A 64 -4.46 -4.19 -1.03
N CYS A 65 -4.58 -3.31 -2.03
CA CYS A 65 -3.52 -2.35 -2.36
C CYS A 65 -3.24 -1.33 -1.26
N SER A 66 -4.15 -1.17 -0.28
CA SER A 66 -4.05 -0.16 0.76
C SER A 66 -3.76 1.21 0.15
N LEU A 67 -2.67 1.87 0.55
CA LEU A 67 -2.23 3.16 -0.01
C LEU A 67 -1.31 3.04 -1.25
N GLY A 68 -1.26 1.87 -1.90
CA GLY A 68 -0.61 1.65 -3.18
C GLY A 68 0.91 1.50 -3.13
N ALA A 69 1.49 1.10 -1.98
CA ALA A 69 2.95 0.96 -1.84
C ALA A 69 3.55 -0.04 -2.85
N ALA A 70 2.92 -1.21 -3.01
CA ALA A 70 3.34 -2.20 -3.99
C ALA A 70 3.09 -1.73 -5.43
N THR A 71 1.88 -1.21 -5.71
CA THR A 71 1.54 -0.55 -6.99
C THR A 71 2.60 0.46 -7.43
N LEU A 72 3.02 1.37 -6.55
CA LEU A 72 4.03 2.39 -6.87
C LEU A 72 5.41 1.79 -7.08
N SER A 73 5.78 0.74 -6.32
CA SER A 73 7.03 0.02 -6.51
C SER A 73 7.08 -0.64 -7.90
N VAL A 74 6.01 -1.34 -8.29
CA VAL A 74 5.86 -1.89 -9.65
C VAL A 74 5.95 -0.77 -10.69
N ARG A 75 5.17 0.30 -10.54
CA ARG A 75 5.09 1.40 -11.52
C ARG A 75 6.44 2.03 -11.81
N ARG A 76 7.30 2.18 -10.79
CA ARG A 76 8.63 2.78 -10.93
C ARG A 76 9.64 1.88 -11.63
N ASN A 77 9.41 0.56 -11.62
CA ASN A 77 10.35 -0.44 -12.15
C ASN A 77 9.92 -1.03 -13.50
N ILE A 78 8.76 -0.63 -14.04
CA ILE A 78 8.31 -1.07 -15.37
C ILE A 78 8.45 0.06 -16.40
N SER A 79 9.03 -0.27 -17.56
CA SER A 79 9.19 0.66 -18.70
C SER A 79 8.52 0.14 -19.97
N HIS A 80 7.80 -0.99 -19.88
CA HIS A 80 7.16 -1.62 -21.03
C HIS A 80 5.90 -0.86 -21.49
N PRO A 81 5.67 -0.75 -22.81
CA PRO A 81 4.48 -0.11 -23.34
C PRO A 81 3.23 -0.96 -23.09
N GLY A 82 2.08 -0.30 -23.00
CA GLY A 82 0.78 -0.97 -22.90
C GLY A 82 0.54 -1.68 -21.57
N CYS A 83 1.43 -1.57 -20.58
CA CYS A 83 1.22 -2.15 -19.26
C CYS A 83 0.18 -1.34 -18.48
N ARG A 84 -0.70 -2.05 -17.76
CA ARG A 84 -1.68 -1.44 -16.85
C ARG A 84 -1.55 -2.04 -15.47
N ILE A 85 -1.55 -1.20 -14.44
CA ILE A 85 -1.62 -1.65 -13.05
C ILE A 85 -3.06 -1.42 -12.55
N ILE A 86 -3.64 -2.45 -11.94
CA ILE A 86 -4.99 -2.45 -11.38
C ILE A 86 -4.85 -2.68 -9.88
N ALA A 87 -5.03 -1.62 -9.11
CA ALA A 87 -4.97 -1.63 -7.66
C ALA A 87 -6.38 -1.77 -7.09
N ILE A 88 -6.60 -2.74 -6.20
CA ILE A 88 -7.92 -3.09 -5.68
C ILE A 88 -7.86 -3.13 -4.16
N ASP A 89 -8.74 -2.38 -3.51
CA ASP A 89 -8.98 -2.45 -2.07
C ASP A 89 -10.48 -2.32 -1.82
N ASN A 90 -10.98 -2.99 -0.78
CA ASN A 90 -12.40 -2.95 -0.41
C ASN A 90 -12.68 -1.89 0.67
N SER A 91 -11.65 -1.28 1.27
CA SER A 91 -11.80 -0.16 2.19
C SER A 91 -12.00 1.15 1.41
N PRO A 92 -13.14 1.83 1.60
CA PRO A 92 -13.35 3.16 1.00
C PRO A 92 -12.30 4.18 1.47
N ALA A 93 -11.85 4.09 2.73
CA ALA A 93 -10.83 4.98 3.27
C ALA A 93 -9.47 4.77 2.58
N MET A 94 -9.06 3.52 2.38
CA MET A 94 -7.81 3.22 1.67
C MET A 94 -7.88 3.67 0.20
N VAL A 95 -8.97 3.35 -0.50
CA VAL A 95 -9.16 3.77 -1.90
C VAL A 95 -9.21 5.30 -2.02
N GLY A 96 -9.90 5.98 -1.11
CA GLY A 96 -10.01 7.43 -1.10
C GLY A 96 -8.68 8.15 -0.79
N ALA A 97 -7.79 7.51 -0.03
CA ALA A 97 -6.47 8.03 0.31
C ALA A 97 -5.40 7.66 -0.72
N LEU A 98 -5.72 6.87 -1.76
CA LEU A 98 -4.77 6.59 -2.83
C LEU A 98 -4.34 7.90 -3.51
N PRO A 99 -3.03 8.06 -3.80
CA PRO A 99 -2.57 9.20 -4.55
C PRO A 99 -3.25 9.22 -5.92
N SER A 100 -3.88 10.36 -6.25
CA SER A 100 -4.49 10.60 -7.55
C SER A 100 -3.47 10.27 -8.67
N PRO A 101 -3.90 9.62 -9.75
CA PRO A 101 -3.05 9.40 -10.93
C PRO A 101 -2.75 10.71 -11.70
N TYR A 102 -3.25 11.86 -11.22
CA TYR A 102 -2.98 13.22 -11.68
C TYR A 102 -2.27 14.03 -10.61
#